data_AF-A0A5B0N166-F1
#
_entry.id   AF-A0A5B0N166-F1
#
_cell.length_a   1.000
_cell.length_b   1.000
_cell.length_c   1.000
_cell.angle_alpha   90.00
_cell.angle_beta   90.00
_cell.angle_gamma   90.00
#
_symmetry.space_group_name_H-M   'P 1'
#
loop_
_entity.id
_entity.type
_entity.pdbx_description
1 polymer ?
#
loop_
_entity_poly.entity_id
_entity_poly.type
_entity_poly.pdbx_seq_one_letter_code
_entity_poly.pdbx_strand_id
1 'polypeptide(L)'
;MRSRFHHGLAQFSAKEFEEAGLNAEDRYLIQFMADQEVSHATVLSNMLGPRAAKQCQYRYPFKTVKEFLDFCQKLTRWGESGVYGFLSFLENPNSAQILLQSIVTEARQQMIFRQFEGLFPMPVYHVPGIPQSWAWTLLHPYLVSCPRTNPYIEFDIFPRLEILNNPDPFQIDPRSPAITHNRSSLSLPGRQVRFKFDKPGKVVGPNGDYKTLTHSKSARPKFAAWTSRE
;
A
#
# COMPACT_ATOMS: atom_id res chain seq x y z
N MET A 1 -12.35 -13.12 -6.90
CA MET A 1 -11.21 -12.56 -6.14
C MET A 1 -11.77 -11.50 -5.21
N ARG A 2 -11.45 -11.53 -3.92
CA ARG A 2 -11.91 -10.49 -2.97
C ARG A 2 -10.79 -9.48 -2.78
N SER A 3 -10.99 -8.23 -3.21
CA SER A 3 -10.00 -7.18 -3.00
C SER A 3 -9.95 -6.76 -1.52
N ARG A 4 -8.92 -6.00 -1.14
CA ARG A 4 -8.79 -5.48 0.22
C ARG A 4 -9.89 -4.48 0.58
N PHE A 5 -10.32 -3.65 -0.36
CA PHE A 5 -11.40 -2.70 -0.11
C PHE A 5 -12.72 -3.44 0.14
N HIS A 6 -12.97 -4.53 -0.59
CA HIS A 6 -14.05 -5.49 -0.30
C HIS A 6 -13.95 -6.09 1.11
N HIS A 7 -12.73 -6.29 1.63
CA HIS A 7 -12.53 -6.80 3.00
C HIS A 7 -12.94 -5.75 4.04
N GLY A 8 -12.48 -4.50 3.90
CA GLY A 8 -12.86 -3.43 4.84
C GLY A 8 -14.36 -3.14 4.83
N LEU A 9 -14.97 -3.06 3.65
CA LEU A 9 -16.43 -2.87 3.51
C LEU A 9 -17.25 -3.99 4.15
N ALA A 10 -16.73 -5.21 4.17
CA ALA A 10 -17.41 -6.34 4.78
C ALA A 10 -17.13 -6.51 6.28
N GLN A 11 -16.04 -5.90 6.78
CA GLN A 11 -15.65 -5.98 8.18
C GLN A 11 -16.44 -4.99 9.05
N PHE A 12 -16.75 -3.80 8.51
CA PHE A 12 -17.38 -2.72 9.26
C PHE A 12 -18.82 -2.48 8.83
N SER A 13 -19.67 -2.15 9.80
CA SER A 13 -21.06 -1.79 9.59
C SER A 13 -21.22 -0.39 8.99
N ALA A 14 -22.37 -0.13 8.36
CA ALA A 14 -22.74 1.20 7.86
C ALA A 14 -22.61 2.29 8.93
N LYS A 15 -23.04 1.99 10.17
CA LYS A 15 -22.97 2.92 11.30
C LYS A 15 -21.53 3.30 11.63
N GLU A 16 -20.59 2.35 11.63
CA GLU A 16 -19.18 2.64 11.89
C GLU A 16 -18.55 3.54 10.81
N PHE A 17 -18.99 3.41 9.56
CA PHE A 17 -18.60 4.33 8.49
C PHE A 17 -19.18 5.73 8.71
N GLU A 18 -20.45 5.83 9.13
CA GLU A 18 -21.09 7.11 9.43
C GLU A 18 -20.43 7.81 10.64
N GLU A 19 -20.04 7.06 11.67
CA GLU A 19 -19.26 7.55 12.80
C GLU A 19 -17.85 8.02 12.38
N ALA A 20 -17.31 7.47 11.29
CA ALA A 20 -16.08 7.95 10.65
C ALA A 20 -16.30 9.13 9.68
N GLY A 21 -17.54 9.60 9.51
CA GLY A 21 -17.89 10.71 8.63
C GLY A 21 -18.11 10.32 7.16
N LEU A 22 -18.28 9.03 6.86
CA LEU A 22 -18.53 8.52 5.51
C LEU A 22 -19.98 8.04 5.36
N ASN A 23 -20.68 8.59 4.38
CA ASN A 23 -22.07 8.27 4.10
C ASN A 23 -22.20 7.08 3.13
N ALA A 24 -23.43 6.79 2.69
CA ALA A 24 -23.70 5.69 1.77
C ALA A 24 -23.02 5.85 0.38
N GLU A 25 -22.95 7.06 -0.15
CA GLU A 25 -22.28 7.36 -1.41
C GLU A 25 -20.77 7.15 -1.29
N ASP A 26 -20.16 7.54 -0.16
CA ASP A 26 -18.75 7.30 0.10
C ASP A 26 -18.43 5.79 0.16
N ARG A 27 -19.30 5.02 0.82
CA ARG A 27 -19.19 3.54 0.84
C ARG A 27 -19.33 2.95 -0.56
N TYR A 28 -20.24 3.47 -1.37
CA TYR A 28 -20.39 3.03 -2.76
C TYR A 28 -19.16 3.35 -3.59
N LEU A 29 -18.53 4.51 -3.40
CA LEU A 29 -17.26 4.84 -4.04
C LEU A 29 -16.16 3.85 -3.64
N ILE A 30 -16.04 3.51 -2.36
CA ILE A 30 -15.11 2.47 -1.90
C ILE A 30 -15.41 1.14 -2.59
N GLN A 31 -16.69 0.77 -2.73
CA GLN A 31 -17.10 -0.47 -3.41
C GLN A 31 -16.69 -0.46 -4.89
N PHE A 32 -16.92 0.64 -5.59
CA PHE A 32 -16.52 0.79 -6.98
C PHE A 32 -15.00 0.71 -7.16
N MET A 33 -14.23 1.39 -6.30
CA MET A 33 -12.76 1.23 -6.26
C MET A 33 -12.38 -0.23 -5.99
N ALA A 34 -13.13 -0.91 -5.13
CA ALA A 34 -12.90 -2.32 -4.80
C ALA A 34 -13.08 -3.24 -6.02
N ASP A 35 -14.02 -2.92 -6.90
CA ASP A 35 -14.28 -3.65 -8.14
C ASP A 35 -13.24 -3.33 -9.23
N GLN A 36 -12.74 -2.09 -9.27
CA GLN A 36 -11.57 -1.74 -10.10
C GLN A 36 -10.36 -2.60 -9.74
N GLU A 37 -10.08 -2.81 -8.45
CA GLU A 37 -8.97 -3.66 -7.99
C GLU A 37 -9.14 -5.13 -8.44
N VAL A 38 -10.38 -5.63 -8.48
CA VAL A 38 -10.66 -6.98 -9.01
C VAL A 38 -10.40 -7.03 -10.51
N SER A 39 -10.79 -5.98 -11.25
CA SER A 39 -10.51 -5.85 -12.68
C SER A 39 -9.00 -5.79 -12.96
N HIS A 40 -8.25 -4.98 -12.22
CA HIS A 40 -6.79 -4.89 -12.33
C HIS A 40 -6.14 -6.26 -12.17
N ALA A 41 -6.48 -6.98 -11.10
CA ALA A 41 -5.93 -8.32 -10.86
C ALA A 41 -6.34 -9.34 -11.93
N THR A 42 -7.56 -9.23 -12.47
CA THR A 42 -8.04 -10.09 -13.56
C THR A 42 -7.24 -9.87 -14.84
N VAL A 43 -7.02 -8.60 -15.20
CA VAL A 43 -6.20 -8.23 -16.37
C VAL A 43 -4.78 -8.77 -16.25
N LEU A 44 -4.13 -8.61 -15.10
CA LEU A 44 -2.79 -9.15 -14.86
C LEU A 44 -2.77 -10.69 -14.89
N SER A 45 -3.79 -11.32 -14.33
CA SER A 45 -3.92 -12.78 -14.37
C SER A 45 -4.05 -13.28 -15.81
N ASN A 46 -4.82 -12.59 -16.65
CA ASN A 46 -4.99 -12.93 -18.06
C ASN A 46 -3.68 -12.77 -18.84
N MET A 47 -2.89 -11.72 -18.56
CA MET A 47 -1.58 -11.52 -19.20
C MET A 47 -0.58 -12.62 -18.82
N LEU A 48 -0.58 -13.07 -17.57
CA LEU A 48 0.35 -14.08 -17.08
C LEU A 48 -0.11 -15.51 -17.41
N GLY A 49 -1.40 -15.70 -17.70
CA GLY A 49 -1.99 -16.98 -18.05
C GLY A 49 -1.77 -18.04 -16.97
N PRO A 50 -1.31 -19.26 -17.31
CA PRO A 50 -1.04 -20.31 -16.33
C PRO A 50 0.01 -19.96 -15.26
N ARG A 51 0.84 -18.94 -15.50
CA ARG A 51 1.86 -18.45 -14.55
C ARG A 51 1.30 -17.42 -13.56
N ALA A 52 0.04 -17.02 -13.70
CA ALA A 52 -0.58 -16.06 -12.79
C ALA A 52 -0.62 -16.62 -11.36
N ALA A 53 -0.25 -15.76 -10.40
CA ALA A 53 -0.42 -16.10 -8.99
C ALA A 53 -1.91 -16.18 -8.63
N LYS A 54 -2.31 -17.22 -7.91
CA LYS A 54 -3.64 -17.35 -7.33
C LYS A 54 -3.74 -16.53 -6.04
N GLN A 55 -4.96 -16.17 -5.67
CA GLN A 55 -5.24 -15.38 -4.47
C GLN A 55 -4.69 -16.05 -3.20
N CYS A 56 -3.99 -15.27 -2.37
CA CYS A 56 -3.44 -15.70 -1.09
C CYS A 56 -4.45 -15.47 0.07
N GLN A 57 -4.10 -15.94 1.26
CA GLN A 57 -4.73 -15.50 2.50
C GLN A 57 -3.98 -14.30 3.06
N TYR A 58 -4.74 -13.28 3.46
CA TYR A 58 -4.21 -11.99 3.89
C TYR A 58 -4.60 -11.72 5.34
N ARG A 59 -3.76 -10.94 6.04
CA ARG A 59 -4.08 -10.37 7.34
C ARG A 59 -3.78 -8.88 7.31
N TYR A 60 -4.80 -8.07 7.55
CA TYR A 60 -4.68 -6.61 7.56
C TYR A 60 -4.68 -6.08 9.01
N PRO A 61 -3.86 -5.06 9.32
CA PRO A 61 -3.65 -4.62 10.70
C PRO A 61 -4.60 -3.48 11.11
N PHE A 62 -5.90 -3.57 10.81
CA PHE A 62 -6.88 -2.54 11.16
C PHE A 62 -8.08 -3.13 11.91
N LYS A 63 -8.60 -2.35 12.86
CA LYS A 63 -9.72 -2.67 13.75
C LYS A 63 -10.82 -1.61 13.71
N THR A 64 -10.56 -0.45 13.11
CA THR A 64 -11.54 0.63 12.95
C THR A 64 -11.60 1.09 11.50
N VAL A 65 -12.69 1.76 11.11
CA VAL A 65 -12.82 2.36 9.76
C VAL A 65 -11.68 3.35 9.49
N LYS A 66 -11.30 4.17 10.48
CA LYS A 66 -10.20 5.12 10.37
C LYS A 66 -8.85 4.43 10.09
N GLU A 67 -8.54 3.36 10.82
CA GLU A 67 -7.35 2.54 10.58
C GLU A 67 -7.40 1.85 9.21
N PHE A 68 -8.59 1.45 8.74
CA PHE A 68 -8.77 0.87 7.41
C PHE A 68 -8.49 1.89 6.30
N LEU A 69 -9.00 3.12 6.42
CA LEU A 69 -8.76 4.20 5.45
C LEU A 69 -7.27 4.55 5.39
N ASP A 70 -6.64 4.76 6.55
CA ASP A 70 -5.20 5.04 6.67
C ASP A 70 -4.35 3.89 6.08
N PHE A 71 -4.75 2.64 6.34
CA PHE A 71 -4.09 1.49 5.74
C PHE A 71 -4.21 1.48 4.21
N CYS A 72 -5.39 1.78 3.68
CA CYS A 72 -5.62 1.82 2.23
C CYS A 72 -4.83 2.95 1.57
N GLN A 73 -4.83 4.14 2.16
CA GLN A 73 -4.03 5.29 1.72
C GLN A 73 -2.55 4.96 1.64
N LYS A 74 -2.00 4.34 2.69
CA LYS A 74 -0.58 4.00 2.76
C LYS A 74 -0.24 2.91 1.76
N LEU A 75 -1.10 1.91 1.64
CA LEU A 75 -0.87 0.79 0.74
C LEU A 75 -0.86 1.23 -0.71
N THR A 76 -1.90 1.91 -1.17
CA THR A 76 -1.98 2.37 -2.56
C THR A 76 -0.82 3.29 -2.91
N ARG A 77 -0.32 4.08 -1.95
CA ARG A 77 0.88 4.93 -2.13
C ARG A 77 2.15 4.14 -2.48
N TRP A 78 2.43 3.02 -1.80
CA TRP A 78 3.61 2.22 -2.18
C TRP A 78 3.29 1.17 -3.25
N GLY A 79 2.02 0.82 -3.45
CA GLY A 79 1.53 0.02 -4.57
C GLY A 79 1.78 0.74 -5.90
N GLU A 80 1.39 2.01 -6.00
CA GLU A 80 1.66 2.85 -7.17
C GLU A 80 3.15 3.01 -7.44
N SER A 81 3.93 3.32 -6.41
CA SER A 81 5.39 3.43 -6.53
C SER A 81 6.02 2.12 -6.99
N GLY A 82 5.53 0.97 -6.51
CA GLY A 82 6.03 -0.34 -6.90
C GLY A 82 5.82 -0.61 -8.39
N VAL A 83 4.63 -0.32 -8.91
CA VAL A 83 4.33 -0.50 -10.33
C VAL A 83 5.09 0.51 -11.20
N TYR A 84 5.14 1.80 -10.82
CA TYR A 84 5.93 2.78 -11.57
C TYR A 84 7.40 2.40 -11.67
N GLY A 85 7.99 1.82 -10.62
CA GLY A 85 9.35 1.29 -10.64
C GLY A 85 9.52 0.00 -11.46
N PHE A 86 8.43 -0.67 -11.85
CA PHE A 86 8.44 -1.86 -12.68
C PHE A 86 8.31 -1.55 -14.17
N LEU A 87 7.58 -0.50 -14.54
CA LEU A 87 7.13 -0.24 -15.91
C LEU A 87 8.27 -0.25 -16.94
N SER A 88 9.44 0.32 -16.61
CA SER A 88 10.59 0.37 -17.51
C SER A 88 11.25 -0.99 -17.77
N PHE A 89 10.93 -2.03 -16.99
CA PHE A 89 11.43 -3.39 -17.17
C PHE A 89 10.50 -4.25 -18.04
N LEU A 90 9.32 -3.76 -18.40
CA LEU A 90 8.40 -4.49 -19.27
C LEU A 90 8.83 -4.37 -20.74
N GLU A 91 9.23 -5.50 -21.32
CA GLU A 91 9.65 -5.57 -22.72
C GLU A 91 8.47 -5.39 -23.71
N ASN A 92 7.25 -5.74 -23.27
CA ASN A 92 6.06 -5.59 -24.10
C ASN A 92 5.37 -4.24 -23.81
N PRO A 93 5.35 -3.30 -24.77
CA PRO A 93 4.78 -1.97 -24.56
C PRO A 93 3.26 -2.00 -24.33
N ASN A 94 2.53 -2.96 -24.90
CA ASN A 94 1.09 -3.08 -24.69
C ASN A 94 0.77 -3.53 -23.26
N SER A 95 1.54 -4.49 -22.74
CA SER A 95 1.44 -4.90 -21.34
C SER A 95 1.80 -3.75 -20.39
N ALA A 96 2.86 -2.99 -20.71
CA ALA A 96 3.24 -1.81 -19.94
C ALA A 96 2.14 -0.74 -19.95
N GLN A 97 1.51 -0.50 -21.10
CA GLN A 97 0.43 0.47 -21.24
C GLN A 97 -0.82 0.08 -20.44
N ILE A 98 -1.21 -1.20 -20.47
CA ILE A 98 -2.37 -1.67 -19.71
C ILE A 98 -2.07 -1.63 -18.20
N LEU A 99 -0.87 -2.02 -17.78
CA LEU A 99 -0.45 -1.89 -16.37
C LEU A 99 -0.44 -0.41 -15.95
N LEU A 100 0.05 0.49 -16.80
CA LEU A 100 0.01 1.93 -16.57
C LEU A 100 -1.42 2.44 -16.37
N GLN A 101 -2.37 2.03 -17.20
CA GLN A 101 -3.78 2.42 -17.07
C GLN A 101 -4.41 1.95 -15.74
N SER A 102 -4.00 0.78 -15.24
CA SER A 102 -4.46 0.30 -13.93
C SER A 102 -3.90 1.14 -12.79
N ILE A 103 -2.59 1.47 -12.83
CA ILE A 103 -1.95 2.14 -11.71
C ILE A 103 -2.27 3.63 -11.62
N VAL A 104 -2.51 4.31 -12.75
CA VAL A 104 -3.03 5.69 -12.71
C VAL A 104 -4.42 5.73 -12.07
N THR A 105 -5.18 4.64 -12.11
CA THR A 105 -6.45 4.51 -11.38
C THR A 105 -6.19 4.31 -9.89
N GLU A 106 -5.27 3.44 -9.49
CA GLU A 106 -4.87 3.24 -8.08
C GLU A 106 -4.32 4.53 -7.44
N ALA A 107 -3.58 5.35 -8.19
CA ALA A 107 -3.13 6.67 -7.75
C ALA A 107 -4.31 7.61 -7.41
N ARG A 108 -5.39 7.56 -8.19
CA ARG A 108 -6.62 8.31 -7.89
C ARG A 108 -7.33 7.75 -6.67
N GLN A 109 -7.35 6.43 -6.49
CA GLN A 109 -7.90 5.83 -5.28
C GLN A 109 -7.12 6.26 -4.03
N GLN A 110 -5.79 6.32 -4.12
CA GLN A 110 -4.93 6.85 -3.05
C GLN A 110 -5.35 8.28 -2.66
N MET A 111 -5.57 9.15 -3.64
CA MET A 111 -6.06 10.51 -3.43
C MET A 111 -7.43 10.51 -2.72
N ILE A 112 -8.36 9.65 -3.11
CA ILE A 112 -9.67 9.52 -2.46
C ILE A 112 -9.51 9.09 -0.99
N PHE A 113 -8.66 8.10 -0.68
CA PHE A 113 -8.44 7.69 0.71
C PHE A 113 -7.86 8.84 1.55
N ARG A 114 -6.99 9.68 0.98
CA ARG A 114 -6.53 10.90 1.66
C ARG A 114 -7.67 11.85 1.98
N GLN A 115 -8.61 12.06 1.05
CA GLN A 115 -9.78 12.89 1.28
C GLN A 115 -10.68 12.34 2.38
N PHE A 116 -10.86 11.01 2.43
CA PHE A 116 -11.57 10.33 3.52
C PHE A 116 -10.88 10.46 4.88
N GLU A 117 -9.56 10.67 4.91
CA GLU A 117 -8.81 10.96 6.14
C GLU A 117 -8.75 12.46 6.50
N GLY A 118 -9.39 13.33 5.71
CA GLY A 118 -9.29 14.78 5.89
C GLY A 118 -7.90 15.35 5.58
N LEU A 119 -7.10 14.63 4.80
CA LEU A 119 -5.78 15.06 4.32
C LEU A 119 -5.90 15.85 3.01
N PHE A 120 -4.89 16.69 2.71
CA PHE A 120 -4.80 17.30 1.39
C PHE A 120 -4.61 16.23 0.31
N PRO A 121 -5.43 16.23 -0.77
CA PRO A 121 -5.52 15.11 -1.71
C PRO A 121 -4.23 14.86 -2.51
N MET A 122 -3.50 15.91 -2.90
CA MET A 122 -2.38 15.82 -3.85
C MET A 122 -1.11 16.47 -3.29
N PRO A 123 -0.41 15.85 -2.32
CA PRO A 123 0.66 16.50 -1.56
C PRO A 123 2.04 16.47 -2.23
N VAL A 124 2.16 15.91 -3.44
CA VAL A 124 3.44 15.71 -4.14
C VAL A 124 3.31 16.11 -5.60
N TYR A 125 4.43 16.57 -6.19
CA TYR A 125 4.52 16.88 -7.62
C TYR A 125 4.78 15.62 -8.46
N HIS A 126 5.60 14.71 -7.93
CA HIS A 126 6.02 13.51 -8.62
C HIS A 126 5.94 12.28 -7.69
N VAL A 127 5.38 11.19 -8.19
CA VAL A 127 5.36 9.91 -7.48
C VAL A 127 6.64 9.12 -7.83
N PRO A 128 7.50 8.78 -6.87
CA PRO A 128 8.70 8.00 -7.14
C PRO A 128 8.35 6.55 -7.46
N GLY A 129 8.99 5.98 -8.48
CA GLY A 129 9.07 4.53 -8.63
C GLY A 129 10.04 3.93 -7.59
N ILE A 130 9.68 2.80 -6.97
CA ILE A 130 10.55 2.06 -6.04
C ILE A 130 10.95 0.70 -6.64
N PRO A 131 12.13 0.15 -6.29
CA PRO A 131 12.54 -1.18 -6.73
C PRO A 131 11.59 -2.28 -6.27
N GLN A 132 11.49 -3.37 -7.03
CA GLN A 132 10.56 -4.47 -6.73
C GLN A 132 10.84 -5.15 -5.38
N SER A 133 12.11 -5.28 -4.99
CA SER A 133 12.47 -5.78 -3.65
C SER A 133 11.94 -4.89 -2.53
N TRP A 134 11.80 -3.58 -2.75
CA TRP A 134 11.20 -2.68 -1.75
C TRP A 134 9.68 -2.86 -1.68
N ALA A 135 9.01 -2.87 -2.83
CA ALA A 135 7.58 -3.14 -2.90
C ALA A 135 7.23 -4.50 -2.26
N TRP A 136 8.03 -5.54 -2.54
CA TRP A 136 7.89 -6.85 -1.94
C TRP A 136 8.16 -6.85 -0.43
N THR A 137 9.18 -6.12 0.02
CA THR A 137 9.45 -5.91 1.44
C THR A 137 8.28 -5.23 2.16
N LEU A 138 7.57 -4.31 1.51
CA LEU A 138 6.41 -3.61 2.10
C LEU A 138 5.14 -4.46 2.08
N LEU A 139 4.95 -5.30 1.05
CA LEU A 139 3.75 -6.12 0.86
C LEU A 139 3.75 -7.41 1.69
N HIS A 140 4.89 -8.11 1.79
CA HIS A 140 4.96 -9.44 2.40
C HIS A 140 4.39 -9.57 3.83
N PRO A 141 4.42 -8.55 4.73
CA PRO A 141 3.92 -8.71 6.09
C PRO A 141 2.40 -8.98 6.17
N TYR A 142 1.67 -8.66 5.09
CA TYR A 142 0.22 -8.83 5.00
C TYR A 142 -0.19 -10.15 4.36
N LEU A 143 0.76 -10.96 3.88
CA LEU A 143 0.54 -12.29 3.30
C LEU A 143 0.75 -13.37 4.36
N VAL A 144 -0.30 -14.14 4.66
CA VAL A 144 -0.24 -15.23 5.65
C VAL A 144 0.17 -16.54 4.99
N SER A 145 -0.54 -16.92 3.93
CA SER A 145 -0.29 -18.16 3.18
C SER A 145 -0.71 -17.97 1.73
N CYS A 146 -0.04 -18.68 0.83
CA CYS A 146 -0.35 -18.67 -0.60
C CYS A 146 -0.40 -20.10 -1.13
N PRO A 147 -1.23 -20.42 -2.14
CA PRO A 147 -1.23 -21.73 -2.77
C PRO A 147 0.18 -22.13 -3.23
N ARG A 148 0.61 -23.37 -2.94
CA ARG A 148 1.95 -23.87 -3.35
C ARG A 148 2.16 -23.90 -4.86
N THR A 149 1.09 -23.81 -5.64
CA THR A 149 1.15 -23.69 -7.11
C THR A 149 1.55 -22.29 -7.57
N ASN A 150 1.56 -21.29 -6.69
CA ASN A 150 1.98 -19.94 -7.06
C ASN A 150 3.49 -19.90 -7.34
N PRO A 151 3.93 -19.08 -8.31
CA PRO A 151 5.36 -18.90 -8.57
C PRO A 151 6.06 -18.29 -7.36
N TYR A 152 7.30 -18.73 -7.13
CA TYR A 152 8.17 -18.11 -6.14
C TYR A 152 8.63 -16.73 -6.67
N ILE A 153 8.48 -15.70 -5.84
CA ILE A 153 8.94 -14.34 -6.17
C ILE A 153 10.43 -14.22 -5.86
N GLU A 154 11.26 -13.97 -6.87
CA GLU A 154 12.73 -13.90 -6.76
C GLU A 154 13.25 -12.54 -6.26
N PHE A 155 12.37 -11.70 -5.72
CA PHE A 155 12.77 -10.43 -5.09
C PHE A 155 13.16 -10.63 -3.63
N ASP A 156 14.25 -10.00 -3.25
CA ASP A 156 14.72 -9.99 -1.88
C ASP A 156 13.73 -9.31 -0.93
N ILE A 157 13.65 -9.81 0.30
CA ILE A 157 12.95 -9.15 1.40
C ILE A 157 13.98 -8.57 2.36
N PHE A 158 13.90 -7.27 2.60
CA PHE A 158 14.77 -6.58 3.55
C PHE A 158 14.16 -6.54 4.96
N PRO A 159 14.97 -6.36 6.02
CA PRO A 159 14.45 -6.16 7.37
C PRO A 159 13.59 -4.89 7.43
N ARG A 160 12.50 -4.98 8.20
CA ARG A 160 11.54 -3.88 8.32
C ARG A 160 12.17 -2.69 9.04
N LEU A 161 12.01 -1.52 8.43
CA LEU A 161 12.18 -0.23 9.09
C LEU A 161 10.81 0.27 9.54
N GLU A 162 10.61 0.41 10.85
CA GLU A 162 9.37 0.87 11.47
C GLU A 162 9.54 2.28 12.03
N ILE A 163 8.58 3.16 11.73
CA ILE A 163 8.51 4.51 12.32
C ILE A 163 7.65 4.42 13.58
N LEU A 164 8.28 4.49 14.75
CA LEU A 164 7.65 4.30 16.06
C LEU A 164 6.74 5.46 16.48
N ASN A 165 6.88 6.61 15.84
CA ASN A 165 6.07 7.80 16.07
C ASN A 165 5.59 8.37 14.74
N ASN A 166 5.05 7.51 13.86
CA ASN A 166 4.43 7.98 12.62
C ASN A 166 3.27 8.94 12.98
N PRO A 167 3.12 10.10 12.32
CA PRO A 167 2.03 11.00 12.65
C PRO A 167 0.69 10.36 12.23
N ASP A 168 -0.30 10.53 13.08
CA ASP A 168 -1.66 10.00 12.89
C ASP A 168 -2.60 11.19 12.55
N PRO A 169 -3.21 11.22 11.35
CA PRO A 169 -4.08 12.32 10.94
C PRO A 169 -5.37 12.42 11.75
N PHE A 170 -5.77 11.37 12.47
CA PHE A 170 -6.94 11.36 13.34
C PHE A 170 -6.63 11.80 14.77
N GLN A 171 -5.36 11.91 15.16
CA GLN A 171 -4.95 12.41 16.46
C GLN A 171 -4.39 13.84 16.38
N ILE A 172 -3.62 14.13 15.35
CA ILE A 172 -3.04 15.46 15.11
C ILE A 172 -4.02 16.22 14.23
N ASP A 173 -4.48 17.40 14.65
CA ASP A 173 -5.39 18.28 13.87
C ASP A 173 -6.47 17.48 13.09
N PRO A 174 -7.36 16.77 13.80
CA PRO A 174 -8.35 15.90 13.16
C PRO A 174 -9.32 16.71 12.33
N ARG A 175 -9.52 16.29 11.07
CA ARG A 175 -10.47 16.91 10.14
C ARG A 175 -11.43 15.86 9.62
N SER A 176 -12.68 16.25 9.42
CA SER A 176 -13.68 15.39 8.78
C SER A 176 -13.32 15.14 7.30
N PRO A 177 -13.82 14.04 6.71
CA PRO A 177 -13.74 13.81 5.28
C PRO A 177 -14.20 15.05 4.49
N ALA A 178 -13.43 15.46 3.48
CA ALA A 178 -13.78 16.57 2.59
C ALA A 178 -13.02 16.48 1.26
N ILE A 179 -13.52 17.17 0.24
CA ILE A 179 -12.82 17.28 -1.06
C ILE A 179 -11.41 17.84 -0.87
N THR A 180 -11.24 18.83 0.01
CA THR A 180 -9.93 19.38 0.32
C THR A 180 -9.91 20.06 1.67
N HIS A 181 -8.71 20.15 2.22
CA HIS A 181 -8.37 20.87 3.43
C HIS A 181 -7.05 21.60 3.18
N ASN A 182 -6.90 22.83 3.64
CA ASN A 182 -5.60 23.52 3.59
C ASN A 182 -4.65 22.92 4.66
N ARG A 183 -4.10 21.74 4.37
CA ARG A 183 -3.28 20.92 5.26
C ARG A 183 -2.22 20.14 4.48
N SER A 184 -1.07 20.76 4.25
CA SER A 184 0.02 20.15 3.49
C SER A 184 0.89 19.18 4.30
N SER A 185 0.91 19.27 5.65
CA SER A 185 1.78 18.44 6.49
C SER A 185 1.14 18.02 7.82
N LEU A 186 1.50 16.83 8.28
CA LEU A 186 1.21 16.30 9.62
C LEU A 186 2.33 16.52 10.62
N SER A 187 3.50 16.95 10.13
CA SER A 187 4.72 17.12 10.92
C SER A 187 5.33 18.48 10.70
N LEU A 188 5.97 19.02 11.74
CA LEU A 188 6.66 20.30 11.71
C LEU A 188 8.18 20.08 11.57
N PRO A 189 8.91 21.05 11.00
CA PRO A 189 10.37 21.06 11.02
C PRO A 189 10.90 20.86 12.45
N GLY A 190 11.98 20.08 12.60
CA GLY A 190 12.59 19.77 13.89
C GLY A 190 11.94 18.60 14.66
N ARG A 191 10.83 18.03 14.19
CA ARG A 191 10.25 16.82 14.80
C ARG A 191 11.23 15.65 14.73
N GLN A 192 11.56 15.07 15.88
CA GLN A 192 12.37 13.86 15.94
C GLN A 192 11.56 12.65 15.47
N VAL A 193 12.12 11.87 14.54
CA VAL A 193 11.53 10.62 14.05
C VAL A 193 12.27 9.45 14.68
N ARG A 194 11.53 8.56 15.33
CA ARG A 194 12.08 7.38 16.03
C ARG A 194 11.90 6.15 15.15
N PHE A 195 12.99 5.43 14.94
CA PHE A 195 13.00 4.25 14.11
C PHE A 195 13.28 2.99 14.92
N LYS A 196 12.69 1.88 14.49
CA LYS A 196 13.10 0.53 14.87
C LYS A 196 13.44 -0.23 13.60
N PHE A 197 14.61 -0.85 13.59
CA PHE A 197 15.07 -1.66 12.46
C PHE A 197 15.20 -3.11 12.91
N ASP A 198 14.56 -4.02 12.19
CA ASP A 198 14.63 -5.44 12.45
C ASP A 198 16.02 -6.00 12.09
N LYS A 199 16.43 -7.08 12.76
CA LYS A 199 17.64 -7.83 12.38
C LYS A 199 17.39 -8.62 11.09
N PRO A 200 18.42 -8.78 10.24
CA PRO A 200 18.35 -9.70 9.10
C PRO A 200 18.26 -11.16 9.58
N GLY A 201 17.82 -12.04 8.68
CA GLY A 201 17.75 -13.47 8.89
C GLY A 201 16.43 -14.00 9.45
N LYS A 202 15.39 -13.16 9.53
CA LYS A 202 14.07 -13.56 10.03
C LYS A 202 13.31 -14.32 8.93
N VAL A 203 12.71 -15.45 9.29
CA VAL A 203 11.80 -16.18 8.39
C VAL A 203 10.50 -15.37 8.26
N VAL A 204 10.10 -15.07 7.02
CA VAL A 204 9.00 -14.16 6.67
C VAL A 204 8.29 -14.61 5.40
N GLY A 205 7.28 -13.82 4.98
CA GLY A 205 6.52 -14.06 3.76
C GLY A 205 5.44 -15.14 3.90
N PRO A 206 4.65 -15.38 2.84
CA PRO A 206 3.63 -16.41 2.86
C PRO A 206 4.26 -17.77 3.13
N ASN A 207 3.59 -18.60 3.95
CA ASN A 207 4.03 -19.95 4.34
C ASN A 207 5.41 -20.03 5.04
N GLY A 208 6.07 -18.91 5.33
CA GLY A 208 7.44 -18.90 5.86
C GLY A 208 8.51 -19.24 4.81
N ASP A 209 8.22 -19.03 3.52
CA ASP A 209 9.09 -19.43 2.41
C ASP A 209 10.30 -18.48 2.22
N TYR A 210 10.35 -17.35 2.91
CA TYR A 210 11.37 -16.31 2.71
C TYR A 210 12.20 -16.05 3.96
N LYS A 211 13.38 -15.45 3.76
CA LYS A 211 14.25 -14.99 4.85
C LYS A 211 14.68 -13.55 4.58
N THR A 212 14.60 -12.67 5.58
CA THR A 212 15.09 -11.30 5.43
C THR A 212 16.60 -11.29 5.25
N LEU A 213 17.10 -10.44 4.36
CA LEU A 213 18.52 -10.35 4.05
C LEU A 213 19.00 -8.90 3.95
N THR A 214 20.30 -8.70 4.05
CA THR A 214 20.94 -7.39 3.85
C THR A 214 22.11 -7.58 2.89
N HIS A 215 22.27 -6.64 1.97
CA HIS A 215 23.46 -6.58 1.12
C HIS A 215 24.60 -5.77 1.76
N SER A 216 24.33 -5.11 2.90
CA SER A 216 25.33 -4.35 3.64
C SER A 216 26.23 -5.27 4.46
N LYS A 217 27.55 -5.05 4.37
CA LYS A 217 28.54 -5.67 5.27
C LYS A 217 28.43 -5.16 6.72
N SER A 218 27.80 -4.01 6.94
CA SER A 218 27.54 -3.46 8.27
C SER A 218 26.18 -3.92 8.79
N ALA A 219 26.17 -4.52 9.98
CA ALA A 219 24.96 -4.91 10.70
C ALA A 219 24.20 -3.71 11.33
N ARG A 220 24.80 -2.51 11.36
CA ARG A 220 24.19 -1.30 11.94
C ARG A 220 23.75 -0.32 10.85
N PRO A 221 22.46 0.05 10.79
CA PRO A 221 22.00 1.11 9.89
C PRO A 221 22.56 2.46 10.36
N LYS A 222 23.05 3.27 9.42
CA LYS A 222 23.61 4.61 9.69
C LYS A 222 22.74 5.75 9.19
N PHE A 223 21.94 5.49 8.15
CA PHE A 223 21.13 6.48 7.47
C PHE A 223 19.74 5.92 7.21
N ALA A 224 18.75 6.82 7.19
CA ALA A 224 17.42 6.57 6.67
C ALA A 224 17.20 7.51 5.49
N ALA A 225 16.57 7.00 4.43
CA ALA A 225 16.23 7.78 3.25
C ALA A 225 14.71 7.87 3.12
N TRP A 226 14.23 9.05 2.71
CA TRP A 226 12.86 9.26 2.28
C TRP A 226 12.88 9.36 0.77
N THR A 227 12.09 8.51 0.11
CA THR A 227 11.90 8.61 -1.34
C THR A 227 10.69 9.46 -1.63
N SER A 228 10.94 10.69 -2.04
CA SER A 228 10.00 11.59 -2.70
C SER A 228 10.70 12.17 -3.91
N ARG A 229 9.99 12.38 -5.02
CA ARG A 229 10.52 13.18 -6.12
C ARG A 229 9.93 14.59 -6.00
N GLU A 230 10.83 15.57 -5.89
CA GLU A 230 10.48 16.99 -6.09
C GLU A 230 10.15 17.22 -7.55
#